data_AF-A0A171BRL5-F1
#
_entry.id   AF-A0A171BRL5-F1
#
_cell.length_a   1.000
_cell.length_b   1.000
_cell.length_c   1.000
_cell.angle_alpha   90.00
_cell.angle_beta   90.00
_cell.angle_gamma   90.00
#
_symmetry.space_group_name_H-M   'P 1'
#
loop_
_entity.id
_entity.type
_entity.pdbx_description
1 polymer ?
#
loop_
_entity_poly.entity_id
_entity_poly.type
_entity_poly.pdbx_seq_one_letter_code
_entity_poly.pdbx_strand_id
1 'polypeptide(L)'
;MHMLQLQKALRAEIREYTAPMFEQLMVRMDDFATKKDLERFATKEDLERFATKEDLERFATKEDLAEVKQDVEVLKTDVAVLKTDVADLKHDVAGLKQDVAGLKHDVAGLKADVAGLKTDFRRMDGKIDRIIDFLGMPAA
;
A
#
# COMPACT_ATOMS: atom_id res chain seq x y z
N MET A 1 102.25 22.74 -18.43
CA MET A 1 101.56 21.98 -19.49
C MET A 1 100.91 20.69 -18.97
N HIS A 2 101.62 19.85 -18.19
CA HIS A 2 101.09 18.58 -17.67
C HIS A 2 99.89 18.67 -16.72
N MET A 3 99.85 19.62 -15.77
CA MET A 3 98.71 19.77 -14.85
C MET A 3 97.38 20.09 -15.59
N LEU A 4 97.46 20.87 -16.66
CA LEU A 4 96.31 21.20 -17.51
C LEU A 4 95.81 19.97 -18.28
N GLN A 5 96.71 19.07 -18.69
CA GLN A 5 96.36 17.78 -19.30
C GLN A 5 95.69 16.85 -18.28
N LEU A 6 96.19 16.82 -17.05
CA LEU A 6 95.62 16.03 -15.97
C LEU A 6 94.19 16.51 -15.60
N GLN A 7 93.98 17.82 -15.52
CA GLN A 7 92.63 18.38 -15.29
C GLN A 7 91.66 18.07 -16.43
N LYS A 8 92.13 18.08 -17.69
CA LYS A 8 91.31 17.69 -18.84
C LYS A 8 90.95 16.21 -18.80
N ALA A 9 91.91 15.35 -18.46
CA ALA A 9 91.70 13.90 -18.33
C ALA A 9 90.70 13.58 -17.21
N LEU A 10 90.86 14.17 -16.02
CA LEU A 10 89.95 13.96 -14.90
C LEU A 10 88.51 14.44 -15.22
N ARG A 11 88.37 15.57 -15.91
CA ARG A 11 87.04 16.04 -16.37
C ARG A 11 86.42 15.10 -17.40
N ALA A 12 87.23 14.53 -18.29
CA ALA A 12 86.76 13.58 -19.29
C ALA A 12 86.27 12.29 -18.63
N GLU A 13 87.03 11.76 -17.67
CA GLU A 13 86.67 10.56 -16.91
C GLU A 13 85.39 10.76 -16.09
N ILE A 14 85.28 11.89 -15.37
CA ILE A 14 84.03 12.23 -14.65
C ILE A 14 82.84 12.29 -15.63
N ARG A 15 83.02 12.89 -16.82
CA ARG A 15 81.96 12.98 -17.85
C ARG A 15 81.59 11.60 -18.40
N GLU A 16 82.56 10.71 -18.57
CA GLU A 16 82.36 9.34 -19.08
C GLU A 16 81.50 8.49 -18.13
N TYR A 17 81.67 8.65 -16.81
CA TYR A 17 80.83 7.98 -15.82
C TYR A 17 79.47 8.67 -15.58
N THR A 18 79.44 10.01 -15.58
CA THR A 18 78.24 10.75 -15.19
C THR A 18 77.21 10.89 -16.31
N ALA A 19 77.62 10.96 -17.58
CA ALA A 19 76.72 11.09 -18.72
C ALA A 19 75.78 9.87 -18.91
N PRO A 20 76.26 8.61 -18.95
CA PRO A 20 75.37 7.45 -19.13
C PRO A 20 74.44 7.24 -17.94
N MET A 21 74.89 7.59 -16.72
CA MET A 21 74.04 7.57 -15.52
C MET A 21 72.89 8.59 -15.64
N PHE A 22 73.16 9.80 -16.14
CA PHE A 22 72.14 10.81 -16.38
C PHE A 22 71.19 10.44 -17.52
N GLU A 23 71.70 9.84 -18.60
CA GLU A 23 70.87 9.36 -19.71
C GLU A 23 69.94 8.22 -19.26
N GLN A 24 70.44 7.25 -18.50
CA GLN A 24 69.60 6.19 -17.92
C GLN A 24 68.53 6.76 -16.98
N LEU A 25 68.88 7.78 -16.19
CA LEU A 25 67.92 8.47 -15.33
C LEU A 25 66.85 9.17 -16.16
N MET A 26 67.21 9.87 -17.24
CA MET A 26 66.25 10.54 -18.12
C MET A 26 65.33 9.56 -18.83
N VAL A 27 65.86 8.46 -19.39
CA VAL A 27 65.05 7.39 -19.99
C VAL A 27 64.06 6.82 -18.97
N ARG A 28 64.51 6.60 -17.72
CA ARG A 28 63.63 6.08 -16.66
C ARG A 28 62.62 7.12 -16.16
N MET A 29 62.86 8.40 -16.38
CA MET A 29 61.92 9.48 -16.06
C MET A 29 60.82 9.61 -17.11
N ASP A 30 61.05 9.17 -18.36
CA ASP A 30 60.03 9.16 -19.42
C ASP A 30 58.86 8.19 -19.13
N ASP A 31 59.09 7.18 -18.29
CA ASP A 31 58.06 6.24 -17.83
C ASP A 31 57.13 6.84 -16.75
N PHE A 32 57.50 7.97 -16.14
CA PHE A 32 56.70 8.60 -15.10
C PHE A 32 55.60 9.49 -15.69
N ALA A 33 54.41 9.39 -15.13
CA ALA A 33 53.33 10.33 -15.40
C ALA A 33 53.74 11.77 -15.06
N THR A 34 53.44 12.68 -15.96
CA THR A 34 53.61 14.13 -15.81
C THR A 34 52.40 14.75 -15.11
N LYS A 35 52.54 16.00 -14.65
CA LYS A 35 51.42 16.75 -14.07
C LYS A 35 50.24 16.90 -15.04
N LYS A 36 50.53 17.06 -16.34
CA LYS A 36 49.52 17.15 -17.39
C LYS A 36 48.77 15.83 -17.59
N ASP A 37 49.42 14.70 -17.25
CA ASP A 37 48.77 13.40 -17.26
C ASP A 37 47.77 13.25 -16.12
N LEU A 38 47.98 13.95 -15.00
CA LEU A 38 47.08 13.92 -13.84
C LEU A 38 45.86 14.84 -13.99
N GLU A 39 45.97 15.95 -14.74
CA GLU A 39 44.88 16.91 -14.95
C GLU A 39 43.64 16.32 -15.68
N ARG A 40 43.82 15.18 -16.36
CA ARG A 40 42.75 14.46 -17.06
C ARG A 40 42.01 13.44 -16.20
N PHE A 41 42.46 13.20 -14.98
CA PHE A 41 41.75 12.38 -13.99
C PHE A 41 40.86 13.25 -13.10
N ALA A 42 39.71 12.72 -12.71
CA ALA A 42 38.86 13.35 -11.70
C ALA A 42 39.59 13.40 -10.36
N THR A 43 39.40 14.49 -9.60
CA THR A 43 39.91 14.58 -8.23
C THR A 43 38.98 13.88 -7.25
N LYS A 44 39.39 13.77 -5.99
CA LYS A 44 38.53 13.22 -4.95
C LYS A 44 37.29 14.10 -4.71
N GLU A 45 37.49 15.41 -4.73
CA GLU A 45 36.43 16.41 -4.56
C GLU A 45 35.39 16.32 -5.70
N ASP A 46 35.82 15.99 -6.93
CA ASP A 46 34.90 15.78 -8.05
C ASP A 46 33.91 14.63 -7.83
N LEU A 47 34.28 13.64 -7.01
CA LEU A 47 33.49 12.45 -6.73
C LEU A 47 32.52 12.61 -5.56
N GLU A 48 32.81 13.52 -4.62
CA GLU A 48 31.99 13.72 -3.40
C GLU A 48 30.57 14.23 -3.69
N ARG A 49 30.35 14.85 -4.85
CA ARG A 49 29.02 15.34 -5.29
C ARG A 49 28.11 14.24 -5.85
N PHE A 50 28.63 13.05 -6.12
CA PHE A 50 27.84 11.95 -6.67
C PHE A 50 27.18 11.16 -5.53
N ALA A 51 25.90 10.83 -5.72
CA ALA A 51 25.19 9.93 -4.82
C ALA A 51 25.85 8.54 -4.82
N THR A 52 25.91 7.91 -3.65
CA THR A 52 26.40 6.53 -3.55
C THR A 52 25.28 5.53 -3.83
N LYS A 53 25.60 4.24 -3.86
CA LYS A 53 24.58 3.20 -4.02
C LYS A 53 23.62 3.19 -2.82
N GLU A 54 24.17 3.39 -1.62
CA GLU A 54 23.43 3.45 -0.36
C GLU A 54 22.43 4.63 -0.34
N ASP A 55 22.76 5.76 -0.98
CA ASP A 55 21.84 6.88 -1.14
C ASP A 55 20.58 6.52 -1.94
N LEU A 56 20.67 5.53 -2.83
CA LEU A 56 19.60 5.11 -3.72
C LEU A 56 18.69 4.04 -3.12
N GLU A 57 19.18 3.26 -2.16
CA GLU A 57 18.44 2.13 -1.54
C GLU A 57 17.19 2.57 -0.76
N ARG A 58 17.13 3.84 -0.34
CA ARG A 58 15.96 4.40 0.35
C ARG A 58 14.79 4.77 -0.57
N PHE A 59 15.00 4.78 -1.88
CA PHE A 59 13.95 5.16 -2.83
C PHE A 59 13.11 3.95 -3.21
N ALA A 60 11.80 4.17 -3.29
CA ALA A 60 10.88 3.17 -3.81
C ALA A 60 11.25 2.81 -5.25
N THR A 61 11.14 1.52 -5.54
CA THR A 61 11.39 0.93 -6.84
C THR A 61 10.12 0.91 -7.69
N LYS A 62 10.26 0.49 -8.95
CA LYS A 62 9.08 0.33 -9.82
C LYS A 62 8.24 -0.87 -9.38
N GLU A 63 8.89 -1.86 -8.79
CA GLU A 63 8.30 -3.05 -8.22
C GLU A 63 7.42 -2.70 -7.02
N ASP A 64 7.92 -1.87 -6.09
CA ASP A 64 7.13 -1.38 -4.94
C ASP A 64 5.87 -0.64 -5.43
N LEU A 65 6.00 0.18 -6.48
CA LEU A 65 4.87 0.90 -7.05
C LEU A 65 3.88 -0.03 -7.77
N ALA A 66 4.37 -1.12 -8.38
CA ALA A 66 3.52 -2.12 -9.01
C ALA A 66 2.70 -2.91 -7.97
N GLU A 67 3.29 -3.25 -6.83
CA GLU A 67 2.61 -3.89 -5.70
C GLU A 67 1.51 -2.99 -5.15
N VAL A 68 1.82 -1.74 -4.83
CA VAL A 68 0.82 -0.75 -4.37
C VAL A 68 -0.31 -0.59 -5.39
N LYS A 69 0.00 -0.59 -6.69
CA LYS A 69 -1.02 -0.52 -7.74
C LYS A 69 -1.92 -1.75 -7.74
N GLN A 70 -1.38 -2.94 -7.55
CA GLN A 70 -2.15 -4.17 -7.46
C GLN A 70 -3.09 -4.15 -6.25
N ASP A 71 -2.59 -3.75 -5.08
CA ASP A 71 -3.39 -3.60 -3.86
C ASP A 71 -4.53 -2.62 -4.06
N VAL A 72 -4.28 -1.49 -4.74
CA VAL A 72 -5.31 -0.50 -5.07
C VAL A 72 -6.38 -1.08 -5.99
N GLU A 73 -6.04 -1.93 -6.97
CA GLU A 73 -7.03 -2.59 -7.83
C GLU A 73 -7.87 -3.63 -7.08
N VAL A 74 -7.27 -4.36 -6.14
CA VAL A 74 -8.01 -5.27 -5.24
C VAL A 74 -8.98 -4.46 -4.37
N LEU A 75 -8.51 -3.40 -3.73
CA LEU A 75 -9.36 -2.52 -2.90
C LEU A 75 -10.52 -1.91 -3.69
N LYS A 76 -10.30 -1.53 -4.95
CA LYS A 76 -11.40 -1.05 -5.82
C LYS A 76 -12.46 -2.13 -6.04
N THR A 77 -12.03 -3.38 -6.24
CA THR A 77 -12.92 -4.52 -6.43
C THR A 77 -13.72 -4.81 -5.15
N ASP A 78 -13.06 -4.86 -4.00
CA ASP A 78 -13.71 -5.07 -2.70
C ASP A 78 -14.74 -3.98 -2.40
N VAL A 79 -14.39 -2.72 -2.67
CA VAL A 79 -15.32 -1.59 -2.49
C VAL A 79 -16.52 -1.69 -3.45
N ALA A 80 -16.35 -2.22 -4.66
CA ALA A 80 -17.47 -2.44 -5.58
C ALA A 80 -18.41 -3.54 -5.07
N VAL A 81 -17.87 -4.66 -4.55
CA VAL A 81 -18.68 -5.73 -3.92
C VAL A 81 -19.45 -5.18 -2.72
N LEU A 82 -18.78 -4.47 -1.82
CA LEU A 82 -19.43 -3.86 -0.65
C LEU A 82 -20.57 -2.92 -1.02
N LYS A 83 -20.47 -2.19 -2.13
CA LYS A 83 -21.57 -1.33 -2.61
C LYS A 83 -22.80 -2.15 -3.01
N THR A 84 -22.59 -3.29 -3.67
CA THR A 84 -23.66 -4.21 -4.05
C THR A 84 -24.30 -4.82 -2.81
N ASP A 85 -23.50 -5.36 -1.88
CA ASP A 85 -23.99 -5.96 -0.64
C ASP A 85 -24.83 -4.96 0.18
N VAL A 86 -24.38 -3.70 0.27
CA VAL A 86 -25.13 -2.63 0.96
C VAL A 86 -26.42 -2.27 0.24
N ALA A 87 -26.48 -2.37 -1.10
CA ALA A 87 -27.70 -2.14 -1.86
C ALA A 87 -28.72 -3.27 -1.63
N ASP A 88 -28.27 -4.52 -1.65
CA ASP A 88 -29.10 -5.70 -1.40
C ASP A 88 -29.63 -5.68 0.03
N LEU A 89 -28.78 -5.37 1.02
CA LEU A 89 -29.22 -5.24 2.42
C LEU A 89 -30.29 -4.15 2.59
N LYS A 90 -30.20 -3.03 1.84
CA LYS A 90 -31.25 -2.00 1.87
C LYS A 90 -32.57 -2.52 1.30
N HIS A 91 -32.52 -3.33 0.25
CA HIS A 91 -33.70 -3.95 -0.34
C HIS A 91 -34.36 -4.93 0.65
N ASP A 92 -33.57 -5.80 1.28
CA ASP A 92 -34.05 -6.75 2.28
C ASP A 92 -34.69 -6.05 3.47
N VAL A 93 -34.06 -4.97 3.98
CA VAL A 93 -34.61 -4.15 5.06
C VAL A 93 -35.93 -3.48 4.65
N ALA A 94 -36.07 -3.08 3.39
CA ALA A 94 -37.34 -2.53 2.87
C ALA A 94 -38.43 -3.61 2.82
N GLY A 95 -38.11 -4.81 2.35
CA GLY A 95 -39.01 -5.98 2.36
C GLY A 95 -39.49 -6.32 3.77
N LEU A 96 -38.55 -6.46 4.72
CA LEU A 96 -38.86 -6.70 6.14
C LEU A 96 -39.81 -5.64 6.73
N LYS A 97 -39.65 -4.37 6.36
CA LYS A 97 -40.57 -3.31 6.80
C LYS A 97 -41.99 -3.50 6.26
N GLN A 98 -42.13 -3.96 5.01
CA GLN A 98 -43.44 -4.25 4.42
C GLN A 98 -44.09 -5.46 5.10
N ASP A 99 -43.33 -6.53 5.31
CA ASP A 99 -43.82 -7.75 5.99
C ASP A 99 -44.29 -7.43 7.41
N VAL A 100 -43.53 -6.65 8.17
CA VAL A 100 -43.91 -6.22 9.52
C VAL A 100 -45.18 -5.35 9.51
N ALA A 101 -45.35 -4.48 8.50
CA ALA A 101 -46.56 -3.69 8.35
C ALA A 101 -47.77 -4.57 8.01
N GLY A 102 -47.61 -5.57 7.14
CA GLY A 102 -48.62 -6.57 6.83
C GLY A 102 -49.03 -7.36 8.06
N LEU A 103 -48.06 -7.91 8.80
CA LEU A 103 -48.32 -8.64 10.04
C LEU A 103 -49.06 -7.79 11.09
N LYS A 104 -48.74 -6.49 11.17
CA LYS A 104 -49.45 -5.57 12.06
C LYS A 104 -50.92 -5.40 11.66
N HIS A 105 -51.21 -5.36 10.36
CA HIS A 105 -52.58 -5.30 9.84
C HIS A 105 -53.34 -6.60 10.12
N ASP A 106 -52.73 -7.76 9.87
CA ASP A 106 -53.33 -9.07 10.13
C ASP A 106 -53.66 -9.26 11.62
N VAL A 107 -52.75 -8.86 12.51
CA VAL A 107 -52.98 -8.89 13.96
C VAL A 107 -54.12 -7.96 14.37
N ALA A 108 -54.27 -6.80 13.72
CA ALA A 108 -55.39 -5.90 13.97
C ALA A 108 -56.72 -6.51 13.51
N GLY A 109 -56.73 -7.16 12.33
CA GLY A 109 -57.87 -7.92 11.82
C GLY A 109 -58.29 -9.04 12.77
N LEU A 110 -57.35 -9.89 13.19
CA LEU A 110 -57.60 -10.97 14.15
C LEU A 110 -58.16 -10.44 15.49
N LYS A 111 -57.68 -9.30 15.97
CA LYS A 111 -58.25 -8.67 17.18
C LYS A 111 -59.71 -8.24 16.98
N ALA A 112 -60.06 -7.72 15.80
CA ALA A 112 -61.42 -7.34 15.47
C ALA A 112 -62.34 -8.56 15.38
N ASP A 113 -61.89 -9.63 14.70
CA ASP A 113 -62.64 -10.88 14.56
C ASP A 113 -62.91 -11.52 15.93
N VAL A 114 -61.90 -11.57 16.80
CA VAL A 114 -62.05 -12.07 18.18
C VAL A 114 -63.03 -11.23 18.99
N ALA A 115 -63.03 -9.91 18.83
CA ALA A 115 -64.00 -9.03 19.49
C ALA A 115 -65.43 -9.26 18.97
N GLY A 116 -65.58 -9.47 17.66
CA GLY A 116 -66.84 -9.86 17.02
C GLY A 116 -67.37 -11.18 17.57
N LEU A 117 -66.55 -12.23 17.57
CA LEU A 117 -66.91 -13.54 18.12
C LEU A 117 -67.33 -13.45 19.59
N LYS A 118 -66.63 -12.65 20.41
CA LYS A 118 -66.99 -12.42 21.81
C LYS A 118 -68.35 -11.71 21.97
N THR A 119 -68.76 -10.92 20.98
CA THR A 119 -70.08 -10.26 20.96
C THR A 119 -71.18 -11.23 20.56
N ASP A 120 -70.93 -12.03 19.52
CA ASP A 120 -71.87 -13.08 19.07
C ASP A 120 -72.11 -14.12 20.15
N PHE A 121 -71.05 -14.56 20.85
CA PHE A 121 -71.18 -15.51 21.96
C PHE A 121 -72.07 -14.96 23.07
N ARG A 122 -71.89 -13.71 23.51
CA ARG A 122 -72.79 -13.07 24.50
C ARG A 122 -74.23 -12.96 24.01
N ARG A 123 -74.43 -12.70 22.72
CA ARG A 123 -75.77 -12.65 22.12
C ARG A 123 -76.41 -14.03 22.11
N MET A 124 -75.64 -15.09 21.88
CA MET A 124 -76.09 -16.47 21.97
C MET A 124 -76.44 -16.84 23.41
N ASP A 125 -75.57 -16.54 24.39
CA ASP A 125 -75.84 -16.75 25.81
C ASP A 125 -77.19 -16.12 26.20
N GLY A 126 -77.40 -14.83 25.88
CA GLY A 126 -78.67 -14.16 26.17
C GLY A 126 -79.88 -14.64 25.36
N LYS A 127 -79.69 -15.44 24.30
CA LYS A 127 -80.80 -16.16 23.65
C LYS A 127 -81.10 -17.47 24.37
N ILE A 128 -80.06 -18.18 24.82
CA ILE A 128 -80.17 -19.42 25.58
C ILE A 128 -80.90 -19.15 26.90
N ASP A 129 -80.53 -18.09 27.63
CA ASP A 129 -81.21 -17.68 28.87
C ASP A 129 -82.73 -17.49 28.66
N ARG A 130 -83.11 -16.79 27.59
CA ARG A 130 -84.54 -16.59 27.25
C ARG A 130 -85.29 -17.87 26.93
N ILE A 131 -84.62 -18.87 26.34
CA ILE A 131 -85.21 -20.18 26.07
C ILE A 131 -85.41 -20.96 27.38
N ILE A 132 -84.40 -20.94 28.27
CA ILE A 132 -84.47 -21.57 29.59
C ILE A 132 -85.65 -21.00 30.39
N ASP A 133 -85.78 -19.67 30.43
CA ASP A 133 -86.89 -18.97 31.08
C ASP A 133 -88.25 -19.37 30.50
N PHE A 134 -88.37 -19.43 29.17
CA PHE A 134 -89.61 -19.79 28.48
C PHE A 134 -90.05 -21.24 28.76
N LEU A 135 -89.10 -22.17 28.83
CA LEU A 135 -89.37 -23.59 29.08
C LEU A 135 -89.65 -23.90 30.57
N GLY A 136 -89.49 -22.92 31.47
CA GLY A 136 -89.65 -23.13 32.92
C GLY A 136 -88.63 -24.12 33.47
N MET A 137 -87.46 -24.24 32.83
CA MET A 137 -86.41 -25.15 33.27
C MET A 137 -85.75 -24.56 34.51
N PRO A 138 -85.58 -25.35 35.60
CA PRO A 138 -84.86 -24.87 36.77
C PRO A 138 -83.41 -24.54 36.39
N ALA A 139 -82.89 -23.42 36.90
CA ALA A 139 -81.48 -23.08 36.75
C ALA A 139 -80.61 -24.22 37.31
N ALA A 140 -79.64 -24.67 36.52
CA ALA A 140 -78.63 -25.64 36.94
C ALA A 140 -77.57 -24.98 37.84
#